data_AF-A0A0E3QSV3-F1
#
_entry.id   AF-A0A0E3QSV3-F1
#
_cell.length_a   1.000
_cell.length_b   1.000
_cell.length_c   1.000
_cell.angle_alpha   90.00
_cell.angle_beta   90.00
_cell.angle_gamma   90.00
#
_symmetry.space_group_name_H-M   'P 1'
#
loop_
_entity.id
_entity.type
_entity.pdbx_description
1 polymer ?
#
loop_
_entity_poly.entity_id
_entity_poly.type
_entity_poly.pdbx_seq_one_letter_code
_entity_poly.pdbx_strand_id
1 'polypeptide(L)'
;MEGSKIGEAFQEISMNLLSMRTNLKAAIFDEDFGAFRHVYSERIRNTMLLFTESVHKNHEAAGASIIKLADHLKELGTVEERIRRSLYDVTSTMRSTAVIFAPLIAGITLALSEVITKILSQVAERVNRIPADMSGMPVEIGQAAFSQSISPDHFLLAIGIYIVLISAILTRFAGSVEYGGDRTQLKYDLACMLPISIAIFAVSTATSRIIFRGLV
;
A
#
# COMPACT_ATOMS: atom_id res chain seq x y z
N MET A 1 5.03 2.01 -29.33
CA MET A 1 5.53 0.71 -29.84
C MET A 1 6.91 0.83 -30.51
N GLU A 2 7.63 1.94 -30.31
CA GLU A 2 8.98 2.11 -30.86
C GLU A 2 9.95 1.10 -30.22
N GLY A 3 10.76 0.43 -31.05
CA GLY A 3 11.83 -0.48 -30.62
C GLY A 3 11.46 -1.97 -30.46
N SER A 4 10.23 -2.38 -30.80
CA SER A 4 9.87 -3.82 -30.83
C SER A 4 9.93 -4.39 -32.25
N LYS A 5 10.38 -5.65 -32.40
CA LYS A 5 10.37 -6.38 -33.68
C LYS A 5 8.98 -6.46 -34.34
N ILE A 6 7.92 -6.40 -33.53
CA ILE A 6 6.53 -6.34 -34.01
C ILE A 6 6.23 -4.95 -34.58
N GLY A 7 6.68 -3.89 -33.90
CA GLY A 7 6.53 -2.51 -34.37
C GLY A 7 7.16 -2.28 -35.74
N GLU A 8 8.37 -2.81 -35.97
CA GLU A 8 9.05 -2.74 -37.27
C GLU A 8 8.22 -3.39 -38.39
N ALA A 9 7.70 -4.60 -38.15
CA ALA A 9 6.87 -5.30 -39.13
C ALA A 9 5.58 -4.55 -39.46
N PHE A 10 4.87 -4.01 -38.46
CA PHE A 10 3.65 -3.22 -38.70
C PHE A 10 3.93 -1.89 -39.41
N GLN A 11 5.08 -1.28 -39.14
CA GLN A 11 5.51 -0.06 -39.82
C GLN A 11 5.83 -0.31 -41.29
N GLU A 12 6.49 -1.43 -41.60
CA GLU A 12 6.77 -1.86 -42.97
C GLU A 12 5.47 -2.18 -43.74
N ILE A 13 4.48 -2.84 -43.11
CA ILE A 13 3.14 -3.04 -43.70
C ILE A 13 2.48 -1.70 -44.02
N SER A 14 2.50 -0.74 -43.08
CA SER A 14 1.90 0.58 -43.26
C SER A 14 2.59 1.36 -44.39
N MET A 15 3.92 1.27 -44.47
CA MET A 15 4.71 1.91 -45.53
C MET A 15 4.41 1.29 -46.90
N ASN A 16 4.30 -0.04 -47.00
CA ASN A 16 3.92 -0.72 -48.23
C ASN A 16 2.52 -0.33 -48.71
N LEU A 17 1.55 -0.23 -47.79
CA LEU A 17 0.19 0.21 -48.11
C LEU A 17 0.14 1.66 -48.61
N LEU A 18 0.83 2.58 -47.93
CA LEU A 18 0.77 4.01 -48.20
C LEU A 18 1.65 4.44 -49.39
N SER A 19 2.87 3.91 -49.47
CA SER A 19 3.86 4.30 -50.48
C SER A 19 3.70 3.51 -51.79
N MET A 20 3.33 2.23 -51.73
CA MET A 20 3.21 1.37 -52.93
C MET A 20 1.75 1.17 -53.38
N ARG A 21 0.77 1.71 -52.64
CA ARG A 21 -0.68 1.62 -52.93
C ARG A 21 -1.17 0.20 -53.22
N THR A 22 -0.61 -0.77 -52.51
CA THR A 22 -0.93 -2.19 -52.70
C THR A 22 -2.06 -2.65 -51.77
N ASN A 23 -2.51 -3.89 -51.93
CA ASN A 23 -3.50 -4.50 -51.04
C ASN A 23 -2.84 -5.08 -49.78
N LEU A 24 -3.62 -5.28 -48.71
CA LEU A 24 -3.10 -5.76 -47.42
C LEU A 24 -2.39 -7.12 -47.52
N LYS A 25 -2.82 -8.01 -48.43
CA LYS A 25 -2.20 -9.31 -48.64
C LYS A 25 -0.80 -9.19 -49.25
N ALA A 26 -0.66 -8.37 -50.28
CA ALA A 26 0.63 -8.09 -50.92
C ALA A 26 1.56 -7.29 -49.99
N ALA A 27 1.05 -6.30 -49.26
CA ALA A 27 1.84 -5.55 -48.27
C ALA A 27 2.51 -6.46 -47.22
N ILE A 28 1.91 -7.61 -46.92
CA ILE A 28 2.38 -8.56 -45.92
C ILE A 28 3.18 -9.72 -46.53
N PHE A 29 2.71 -10.32 -47.62
CA PHE A 29 3.20 -11.62 -48.13
C PHE A 29 3.92 -11.57 -49.47
N ASP A 30 4.08 -10.40 -50.08
CA ASP A 30 4.81 -10.27 -51.35
C ASP A 30 6.29 -10.69 -51.20
N GLU A 31 6.83 -11.37 -52.20
CA GLU A 31 8.19 -11.94 -52.15
C GLU A 31 9.27 -10.85 -52.21
N ASP A 32 8.99 -9.75 -52.91
CA ASP A 32 9.96 -8.68 -53.17
C ASP A 32 9.95 -7.61 -52.08
N PHE A 33 8.78 -7.29 -51.53
CA PHE A 33 8.61 -6.17 -50.59
C PHE A 33 7.73 -6.47 -49.37
N GLY A 34 7.20 -7.69 -49.20
CA GLY A 34 6.32 -8.02 -48.09
C GLY A 34 7.00 -7.88 -46.73
N ALA A 35 6.31 -7.26 -45.78
CA ALA A 35 6.84 -7.02 -44.43
C ALA A 35 7.19 -8.30 -43.66
N PHE A 36 6.63 -9.45 -44.07
CA PHE A 36 6.89 -10.74 -43.41
C PHE A 36 7.96 -11.57 -44.14
N ARG A 37 8.70 -11.00 -45.11
CA ARG A 37 9.80 -11.70 -45.81
C ARG A 37 10.85 -12.26 -44.85
N HIS A 38 11.11 -11.56 -43.75
CA HIS A 38 12.09 -11.97 -42.74
C HIS A 38 11.45 -12.66 -41.51
N VAL A 39 10.16 -13.01 -41.58
CA VAL A 39 9.41 -13.65 -40.50
C VAL A 39 9.13 -15.11 -40.85
N TYR A 40 9.97 -16.02 -40.37
CA TYR A 40 9.92 -17.45 -40.71
C TYR A 40 8.97 -18.30 -39.86
N SER A 41 8.17 -17.69 -38.97
CA SER A 41 7.25 -18.43 -38.11
C SER A 41 5.96 -18.79 -38.85
N GLU A 42 5.79 -20.09 -39.13
CA GLU A 42 4.56 -20.72 -39.65
C GLU A 42 3.30 -20.23 -38.93
N ARG A 43 3.35 -20.15 -37.59
CA ARG A 43 2.21 -19.71 -36.78
C ARG A 43 1.83 -18.26 -37.07
N ILE A 44 2.82 -17.36 -37.10
CA ILE A 44 2.61 -15.94 -37.36
C ILE A 44 2.10 -15.75 -38.79
N ARG A 45 2.69 -16.46 -39.76
CA ARG A 45 2.28 -16.44 -41.17
C ARG A 45 0.82 -16.84 -41.34
N ASN A 46 0.42 -17.98 -40.77
CA ASN A 46 -0.94 -18.50 -40.88
C ASN A 46 -1.97 -17.62 -40.17
N THR A 47 -1.65 -17.09 -38.99
CA THR A 47 -2.52 -16.11 -38.29
C THR A 47 -2.73 -14.86 -39.13
N MET A 48 -1.66 -14.34 -39.73
CA MET A 48 -1.74 -13.12 -40.52
C MET A 48 -2.44 -13.35 -41.86
N LEU A 49 -2.31 -14.54 -42.45
CA LEU A 49 -3.02 -14.92 -43.67
C LEU A 49 -4.54 -14.96 -43.41
N LEU A 50 -4.96 -15.59 -42.32
CA LEU A 50 -6.36 -15.60 -41.86
C LEU A 50 -6.88 -14.19 -41.58
N PHE A 51 -6.06 -13.31 -41.00
CA PHE A 51 -6.42 -11.91 -40.80
C PHE A 51 -6.67 -11.20 -42.12
N THR A 52 -5.75 -11.32 -43.10
CA THR A 52 -5.92 -10.70 -44.42
C THR A 52 -7.17 -11.17 -45.16
N GLU A 53 -7.48 -12.47 -45.08
CA GLU A 53 -8.66 -13.05 -45.71
C GLU A 53 -9.96 -12.60 -45.01
N SER A 54 -9.92 -12.42 -43.69
CA SER A 54 -11.05 -11.91 -42.90
C SER A 54 -11.36 -10.44 -43.22
N VAL A 55 -10.32 -9.62 -43.40
CA VAL A 55 -10.44 -8.22 -43.85
C VAL A 55 -10.97 -8.17 -45.29
N HIS A 56 -10.57 -9.08 -46.16
CA HIS A 56 -11.07 -9.13 -47.54
C HIS A 56 -12.59 -9.39 -47.59
N LYS A 57 -13.12 -10.21 -46.68
CA LYS A 57 -14.53 -10.63 -46.66
C LYS A 57 -15.51 -9.55 -46.19
N ASN A 58 -15.15 -8.74 -45.17
CA ASN A 58 -15.91 -7.57 -44.73
C ASN A 58 -15.03 -6.63 -43.87
N HIS A 59 -14.23 -5.80 -44.54
CA HIS A 59 -13.20 -4.93 -43.98
C HIS A 59 -13.77 -3.84 -43.07
N GLU A 60 -14.93 -3.28 -43.42
CA GLU A 60 -15.52 -2.14 -42.73
C GLU A 60 -16.05 -2.53 -41.35
N ALA A 61 -16.76 -3.66 -41.26
CA ALA A 61 -17.26 -4.18 -39.99
C ALA A 61 -16.14 -4.70 -39.08
N ALA A 62 -15.16 -5.43 -39.64
CA ALA A 62 -14.03 -5.96 -38.87
C ALA A 62 -13.11 -4.85 -38.33
N GLY A 63 -12.83 -3.83 -39.16
CA GLY A 63 -12.05 -2.67 -38.74
C GLY A 63 -12.73 -1.87 -37.63
N ALA A 64 -14.04 -1.60 -37.76
CA ALA A 64 -14.81 -0.92 -36.73
C ALA A 64 -14.82 -1.69 -35.39
N SER A 65 -14.91 -3.02 -35.42
CA SER A 65 -14.85 -3.86 -34.23
C SER A 65 -13.46 -3.87 -33.58
N ILE A 66 -12.38 -3.93 -34.38
CA ILE A 66 -11.00 -3.89 -33.87
C ILE A 66 -10.70 -2.55 -33.19
N ILE A 67 -11.14 -1.43 -33.80
CA ILE A 67 -10.96 -0.09 -33.21
C ILE A 67 -11.71 0.00 -31.87
N LYS A 68 -12.97 -0.44 -31.82
CA LYS A 68 -13.74 -0.47 -30.56
C LYS A 68 -13.08 -1.33 -29.48
N LEU A 69 -12.51 -2.48 -29.84
CA LEU A 69 -11.76 -3.32 -28.90
C LEU A 69 -10.48 -2.63 -28.41
N ALA A 70 -9.75 -1.96 -29.31
CA ALA A 70 -8.55 -1.21 -28.95
C ALA A 70 -8.87 -0.04 -28.00
N ASP A 71 -9.97 0.69 -28.25
CA ASP A 71 -10.47 1.73 -27.36
C ASP A 71 -10.85 1.15 -26.00
N HIS A 72 -11.53 0.01 -25.96
CA HIS A 72 -11.88 -0.65 -24.70
C HIS A 72 -10.65 -1.11 -23.91
N LEU A 73 -9.63 -1.69 -24.56
CA LEU A 73 -8.37 -2.04 -23.91
C LEU A 73 -7.64 -0.82 -23.36
N LYS A 74 -7.69 0.32 -24.08
CA LYS A 74 -7.13 1.59 -23.63
C LYS A 74 -7.87 2.15 -22.42
N GLU A 75 -9.20 2.05 -22.41
CA GLU A 75 -10.03 2.40 -21.26
C GLU A 75 -9.70 1.50 -20.06
N LEU A 76 -9.60 0.18 -20.25
CA LEU A 76 -9.23 -0.77 -19.20
C LEU A 76 -7.86 -0.45 -18.60
N GLY A 77 -6.86 -0.12 -19.42
CA GLY A 77 -5.56 0.33 -18.93
C GLY A 77 -5.64 1.61 -18.09
N THR A 78 -6.51 2.54 -18.49
CA THR A 78 -6.76 3.77 -17.72
C THR A 78 -7.43 3.47 -16.37
N VAL A 79 -8.36 2.51 -16.33
CA VAL A 79 -9.03 2.06 -15.10
C VAL A 79 -8.04 1.34 -14.18
N GLU A 80 -7.22 0.44 -14.72
CA GLU A 80 -6.17 -0.26 -13.97
C GLU A 80 -5.22 0.73 -13.31
N GLU A 81 -4.78 1.76 -14.04
CA GLU A 81 -3.86 2.75 -13.49
C GLU A 81 -4.50 3.60 -12.38
N ARG A 82 -5.79 3.94 -12.51
CA ARG A 82 -6.54 4.60 -11.42
C ARG A 82 -6.64 3.71 -10.19
N ILE A 83 -6.96 2.43 -10.37
CA ILE A 83 -7.03 1.47 -9.26
C ILE A 83 -5.67 1.35 -8.58
N ARG A 84 -4.58 1.19 -9.36
CA ARG A 84 -3.22 1.11 -8.83
C ARG A 84 -2.86 2.35 -8.02
N ARG A 85 -3.18 3.55 -8.52
CA ARG A 85 -2.94 4.81 -7.79
C ARG A 85 -3.74 4.89 -6.49
N SER A 86 -5.03 4.59 -6.51
CA SER A 86 -5.85 4.60 -5.29
C SER A 86 -5.38 3.57 -4.26
N LEU A 87 -4.98 2.37 -4.69
CA LEU A 87 -4.38 1.37 -3.81
C LEU A 87 -3.07 1.87 -3.22
N TYR A 88 -2.22 2.51 -4.02
CA TYR A 88 -0.98 3.12 -3.54
C TYR A 88 -1.25 4.20 -2.49
N ASP A 89 -2.22 5.08 -2.70
CA ASP A 89 -2.56 6.15 -1.74
C ASP A 89 -3.00 5.56 -0.39
N VAL A 90 -3.87 4.54 -0.41
CA VAL A 90 -4.36 3.88 0.80
C VAL A 90 -3.23 3.11 1.50
N THR A 91 -2.44 2.32 0.77
CA THR A 91 -1.34 1.53 1.32
C THR A 91 -0.20 2.41 1.86
N SER A 92 0.12 3.50 1.17
CA SER A 92 1.09 4.52 1.64
C SER A 92 0.64 5.17 2.95
N THR A 93 -0.65 5.49 3.07
CA THR A 93 -1.24 6.02 4.31
C THR A 93 -1.17 5.00 5.44
N MET A 94 -1.47 3.73 5.14
CA MET A 94 -1.39 2.63 6.09
C MET A 94 0.05 2.40 6.60
N ARG A 95 1.03 2.45 5.69
CA ARG A 95 2.46 2.34 5.96
C ARG A 95 2.96 3.48 6.85
N SER A 96 2.56 4.71 6.54
CA SER A 96 2.86 5.89 7.38
C SER A 96 2.24 5.77 8.77
N THR A 97 1.03 5.20 8.87
CA THR A 97 0.37 4.95 10.15
C THR A 97 1.09 3.90 10.98
N ALA A 98 1.54 2.81 10.36
CA ALA A 98 2.25 1.71 11.03
C ALA A 98 3.62 2.12 11.60
N VAL A 99 4.33 3.00 10.89
CA VAL A 99 5.70 3.39 11.23
C VAL A 99 5.74 4.65 12.09
N ILE A 100 4.90 5.66 11.81
CA ILE A 100 4.99 6.98 12.45
C ILE A 100 3.84 7.18 13.43
N PHE A 101 2.61 7.22 12.94
CA PHE A 101 1.48 7.71 13.75
C PHE A 101 1.10 6.78 14.90
N ALA A 102 1.03 5.46 14.67
CA ALA A 102 0.67 4.52 15.72
C ALA A 102 1.71 4.53 16.87
N PRO A 103 3.02 4.41 16.62
CA PRO A 103 4.06 4.59 17.64
C PRO A 103 4.03 5.94 18.35
N LEU A 104 3.79 7.02 17.60
CA LEU A 104 3.72 8.37 18.15
C LEU A 104 2.57 8.50 19.16
N ILE A 105 1.36 8.13 18.75
CA ILE A 105 0.14 8.21 19.57
C ILE A 105 0.31 7.35 20.82
N ALA A 106 0.81 6.12 20.67
CA ALA A 106 1.06 5.23 21.80
C ALA A 106 2.06 5.80 22.83
N GLY A 107 3.14 6.44 22.37
CA GLY A 107 4.09 7.10 23.27
C GLY A 107 3.46 8.26 24.07
N ILE A 108 2.59 9.03 23.42
CA ILE A 108 1.83 10.11 24.09
C ILE A 108 0.83 9.53 25.09
N THR A 109 0.07 8.50 24.70
CA THR A 109 -0.90 7.82 25.57
C THR A 109 -0.23 7.26 26.82
N LEU A 110 0.98 6.69 26.68
CA LEU A 110 1.74 6.17 27.81
C LEU A 110 2.13 7.28 28.79
N ALA A 111 2.67 8.39 28.29
CA ALA A 111 3.06 9.52 29.13
C ALA A 111 1.87 10.15 29.84
N LEU A 112 0.73 10.28 29.15
CA LEU A 112 -0.52 10.75 29.77
C LEU A 112 -0.99 9.81 30.87
N SER A 113 -0.92 8.49 30.66
CA SER A 113 -1.28 7.51 31.68
C SER A 113 -0.40 7.64 32.93
N GLU A 114 0.91 7.84 32.77
CA GLU A 114 1.83 8.07 33.90
C GLU A 114 1.50 9.35 34.67
N VAL A 115 1.18 10.43 33.95
CA VAL A 115 0.77 11.71 34.58
C VAL A 115 -0.51 11.52 35.39
N ILE A 116 -1.52 10.85 34.82
CA ILE A 116 -2.77 10.55 35.53
C ILE A 116 -2.47 9.73 36.78
N THR A 117 -1.70 8.64 36.67
CA THR A 117 -1.35 7.81 37.84
C THR A 117 -0.63 8.60 38.93
N LYS A 118 0.29 9.52 38.57
CA LYS A 118 0.96 10.41 39.54
C LYS A 118 0.01 11.39 40.22
N ILE A 119 -0.90 12.01 39.46
CA ILE A 119 -1.89 12.93 40.01
C ILE A 119 -2.79 12.17 41.00
N LEU A 120 -3.24 10.98 40.62
CA LEU A 120 -4.06 10.14 41.47
C LEU A 120 -3.34 9.71 42.75
N SER A 121 -2.05 9.36 42.69
CA SER A 121 -1.27 9.03 43.88
C SER A 121 -1.06 10.23 44.81
N GLN A 122 -0.81 11.42 44.26
CA GLN A 122 -0.70 12.66 45.04
C GLN A 122 -2.02 13.03 45.74
N VAL A 123 -3.15 12.85 45.06
CA VAL A 123 -4.47 13.09 45.65
C VAL A 123 -4.76 12.07 46.75
N ALA A 124 -4.46 10.79 46.53
CA ALA A 124 -4.61 9.74 47.54
C ALA A 124 -3.76 10.01 48.80
N GLU A 125 -2.51 10.47 48.65
CA GLU A 125 -1.66 10.88 49.77
C GLU A 125 -2.22 12.08 50.53
N ARG A 126 -2.78 13.09 49.82
CA ARG A 126 -3.39 14.26 50.46
C ARG A 126 -4.63 13.89 51.26
N VAL A 127 -5.44 12.97 50.76
CA VAL A 127 -6.61 12.44 51.50
C VAL A 127 -6.17 11.67 52.74
N ASN A 128 -5.09 10.88 52.66
CA ASN A 128 -4.56 10.11 53.79
C ASN A 128 -3.94 10.99 54.90
N ARG A 129 -3.59 12.25 54.60
CA ARG A 129 -3.10 13.24 55.58
C ARG A 129 -4.21 13.99 56.32
N ILE A 130 -5.48 13.76 55.99
CA ILE A 130 -6.61 14.33 56.75
C ILE A 130 -6.80 13.45 58.01
N PRO A 131 -6.64 13.99 59.24
CA PRO A 131 -6.80 13.21 60.46
C PRO A 131 -8.20 12.60 60.56
N ALA A 132 -8.26 11.31 60.94
CA ALA A 132 -9.49 10.53 61.04
C ALA A 132 -10.54 11.08 62.04
N ASP A 133 -10.19 12.09 62.84
CA ASP A 133 -11.04 12.67 63.89
C ASP A 133 -12.08 13.69 63.40
N MET A 134 -12.11 14.06 62.10
CA MET A 134 -13.04 15.10 61.58
C MET A 134 -13.96 14.67 60.45
N SER A 135 -13.98 13.40 60.04
CA SER A 135 -14.91 12.94 58.99
C SER A 135 -15.46 11.57 59.32
N GLY A 136 -16.74 11.50 59.70
CA GLY A 136 -17.52 10.26 59.87
C GLY A 136 -17.82 9.51 58.56
N MET A 137 -16.93 9.60 57.57
CA MET A 137 -16.97 8.85 56.32
C MET A 137 -15.93 7.72 56.39
N PRO A 138 -16.28 6.48 56.05
CA PRO A 138 -15.31 5.40 55.98
C PRO A 138 -14.27 5.72 54.89
N VAL A 139 -13.02 5.94 55.30
CA VAL A 139 -11.85 6.18 54.43
C VAL A 139 -11.43 4.91 53.67
N GLU A 140 -12.26 3.85 53.65
CA GLU A 140 -11.99 2.63 52.87
C GLU A 140 -12.27 2.79 51.36
N ILE A 141 -13.15 3.73 50.96
CA ILE A 141 -13.47 3.96 49.53
C ILE A 141 -12.31 4.65 48.79
N GLY A 142 -11.37 5.29 49.50
CA GLY A 142 -10.32 6.12 48.92
C GLY A 142 -8.98 5.44 48.63
N GLN A 143 -8.72 4.22 49.11
CA GLN A 143 -7.44 3.56 48.88
C GLN A 143 -7.55 2.44 47.85
N ALA A 144 -8.54 1.55 47.95
CA ALA A 144 -8.69 0.41 47.03
C ALA A 144 -9.04 0.85 45.59
N ALA A 145 -9.88 1.89 45.43
CA ALA A 145 -10.25 2.40 44.11
C ALA A 145 -9.10 3.10 43.36
N PHE A 146 -8.14 3.69 44.09
CA PHE A 146 -6.96 4.35 43.50
C PHE A 146 -5.74 3.43 43.39
N SER A 147 -5.63 2.39 44.24
CA SER A 147 -4.57 1.37 44.16
C SER A 147 -4.87 0.26 43.15
N GLN A 148 -6.08 0.20 42.60
CA GLN A 148 -6.40 -0.58 41.40
C GLN A 148 -5.95 0.10 40.09
N SER A 149 -5.16 1.18 40.17
CA SER A 149 -4.46 1.71 39.01
C SER A 149 -3.43 0.68 38.56
N ILE A 150 -3.63 0.14 37.35
CA ILE A 150 -2.67 -0.76 36.69
C ILE A 150 -1.26 -0.17 36.83
N SER A 151 -0.33 -1.00 37.31
CA SER A 151 1.08 -0.62 37.41
C SER A 151 1.57 -0.15 36.03
N PRO A 152 2.18 1.05 35.92
CA PRO A 152 2.61 1.63 34.65
C PRO A 152 3.47 0.69 33.79
N ASP A 153 4.22 -0.20 34.42
CA ASP A 153 5.08 -1.18 33.73
C ASP A 153 4.26 -2.21 32.94
N HIS A 154 3.13 -2.65 33.48
CA HIS A 154 2.22 -3.58 32.79
C HIS A 154 1.52 -2.91 31.61
N PHE A 155 1.17 -1.62 31.77
CA PHE A 155 0.56 -0.83 30.70
C PHE A 155 1.55 -0.57 29.56
N LEU A 156 2.82 -0.26 29.89
CA LEU A 156 3.91 -0.11 28.93
C LEU A 156 4.12 -1.38 28.12
N LEU A 157 4.18 -2.54 28.78
CA LEU A 157 4.35 -3.83 28.12
C LEU A 157 3.17 -4.16 27.20
N ALA A 158 1.93 -3.93 27.64
CA ALA A 158 0.74 -4.16 26.85
C ALA A 158 0.72 -3.29 25.58
N ILE A 159 1.03 -2.00 25.70
CA ILE A 159 1.10 -1.06 24.57
C ILE A 159 2.26 -1.41 23.63
N GLY A 160 3.42 -1.79 24.17
CA GLY A 160 4.58 -2.19 23.38
C GLY A 160 4.28 -3.40 22.49
N ILE A 161 3.66 -4.44 23.06
CA ILE A 161 3.20 -5.61 22.30
C ILE A 161 2.17 -5.19 21.24
N TYR A 162 1.20 -4.35 21.63
CA TYR A 162 0.19 -3.84 20.69
C TYR A 162 0.82 -3.13 19.50
N ILE A 163 1.83 -2.27 19.72
CA ILE A 163 2.50 -1.53 18.65
C ILE A 163 3.27 -2.47 17.71
N VAL A 164 3.98 -3.46 18.24
CA VAL A 164 4.67 -4.45 17.40
C VAL A 164 3.66 -5.23 16.56
N LEU A 165 2.55 -5.65 17.16
CA LEU A 165 1.53 -6.48 16.52
C LEU A 165 0.77 -5.69 15.44
N ILE A 166 0.32 -4.46 15.75
CA ILE A 166 -0.37 -3.61 14.77
C ILE A 166 0.57 -3.20 13.64
N SER A 167 1.82 -2.85 13.93
CA SER A 167 2.80 -2.50 12.89
C SER A 167 3.04 -3.68 11.95
N ALA A 168 3.21 -4.89 12.49
CA ALA A 168 3.37 -6.10 11.69
C ALA A 168 2.14 -6.43 10.83
N ILE A 169 0.93 -6.28 11.36
CA ILE A 169 -0.31 -6.49 10.60
C ILE A 169 -0.43 -5.47 9.47
N LEU A 170 -0.21 -4.19 9.77
CA LEU A 170 -0.37 -3.11 8.79
C LEU A 170 0.65 -3.23 7.66
N THR A 171 1.93 -3.48 7.98
CA THR A 171 2.98 -3.71 6.99
C THR A 171 2.68 -4.94 6.13
N ARG A 172 2.18 -6.03 6.73
CA ARG A 172 1.80 -7.22 5.98
C ARG A 172 0.65 -6.95 5.02
N PHE A 173 -0.39 -6.25 5.48
CA PHE A 173 -1.55 -5.97 4.64
C PHE A 173 -1.19 -5.01 3.50
N ALA A 174 -0.49 -3.92 3.79
CA ALA A 174 -0.04 -2.97 2.78
C ALA A 174 0.84 -3.65 1.71
N GLY A 175 1.83 -4.44 2.14
CA GLY A 175 2.70 -5.16 1.21
C GLY A 175 1.97 -6.25 0.41
N SER A 176 0.95 -6.90 0.99
CA SER A 176 0.14 -7.88 0.26
C SER A 176 -0.71 -7.25 -0.84
N VAL A 177 -1.21 -6.03 -0.63
CA VAL A 177 -1.99 -5.29 -1.61
C VAL A 177 -1.10 -4.76 -2.74
N GLU A 178 0.10 -4.31 -2.41
CA GLU A 178 1.03 -3.67 -3.36
C GLU A 178 1.81 -4.69 -4.22
N TYR A 179 2.27 -5.80 -3.62
CA TYR A 179 3.15 -6.77 -4.27
C TYR A 179 2.50 -8.12 -4.58
N GLY A 180 1.18 -8.25 -4.40
CA GLY A 180 0.44 -9.47 -4.73
C GLY A 180 0.81 -10.70 -3.87
N GLY A 181 1.42 -10.49 -2.70
CA GLY A 181 1.67 -11.56 -1.72
C GLY A 181 3.03 -12.28 -1.83
N ASP A 182 4.04 -11.69 -2.48
CA ASP A 182 5.40 -12.24 -2.43
C ASP A 182 5.94 -12.29 -0.98
N ARG A 183 6.27 -13.51 -0.53
CA ARG A 183 6.79 -13.78 0.82
C ARG A 183 8.17 -13.17 1.05
N THR A 184 8.95 -12.97 0.01
CA THR A 184 10.33 -12.47 0.12
C THR A 184 10.31 -10.97 0.43
N GLN A 185 9.53 -10.22 -0.34
CA GLN A 185 9.36 -8.78 -0.16
C GLN A 185 8.66 -8.44 1.16
N LEU A 186 7.68 -9.27 1.58
CA LEU A 186 7.06 -9.17 2.91
C LEU A 186 8.10 -9.23 4.04
N LYS A 187 9.02 -10.20 3.99
CA LYS A 187 10.04 -10.38 5.04
C LYS A 187 10.98 -9.18 5.09
N TYR A 188 11.35 -8.65 3.92
CA TYR A 188 12.19 -7.46 3.81
C TYR A 188 11.49 -6.22 4.40
N ASP A 189 10.25 -5.95 4.00
CA ASP A 189 9.47 -4.81 4.51
C ASP A 189 9.25 -4.91 6.02
N LEU A 190 8.94 -6.11 6.52
CA LEU A 190 8.79 -6.33 7.96
C LEU A 190 10.12 -6.11 8.71
N ALA A 191 11.23 -6.62 8.18
CA ALA A 191 12.55 -6.46 8.79
C ALA A 191 13.02 -5.00 8.85
N CYS A 192 12.68 -4.19 7.84
CA CYS A 192 13.05 -2.78 7.81
C CYS A 192 12.08 -1.90 8.62
N MET A 193 10.77 -2.14 8.57
CA MET A 193 9.78 -1.25 9.17
C MET A 193 9.60 -1.42 10.67
N LEU A 194 9.70 -2.65 11.17
CA LEU A 194 9.52 -2.96 12.58
C LEU A 194 10.56 -2.26 13.49
N PRO A 195 11.88 -2.27 13.20
CA PRO A 195 12.85 -1.52 14.01
C PRO A 195 12.65 -0.01 13.93
N ILE A 196 12.23 0.53 12.79
CA ILE A 196 11.94 1.97 12.65
C ILE A 196 10.73 2.34 13.53
N SER A 197 9.67 1.53 13.50
CA SER A 197 8.48 1.70 14.34
C SER A 197 8.83 1.67 15.83
N ILE A 198 9.67 0.72 16.26
CA ILE A 198 10.18 0.64 17.64
C ILE A 198 11.00 1.88 18.00
N ALA A 199 11.90 2.33 17.12
CA ALA A 199 12.70 3.53 17.36
C ALA A 199 11.83 4.78 17.54
N ILE A 200 10.81 4.96 16.68
CA ILE A 200 9.88 6.07 16.78
C ILE A 200 9.06 5.98 18.07
N PHE A 201 8.60 4.78 18.46
CA PHE A 201 7.91 4.57 19.73
C PHE A 201 8.78 4.98 20.93
N ALA A 202 10.04 4.55 20.94
CA ALA A 202 10.99 4.88 22.00
C ALA A 202 11.25 6.38 22.09
N VAL A 203 11.51 7.04 20.95
CA VAL A 203 11.72 8.50 20.87
C VAL A 203 10.47 9.27 21.28
N SER A 204 9.30 8.87 20.80
CA SER A 204 8.02 9.49 21.17
C SER A 204 7.79 9.41 22.68
N THR A 205 7.96 8.22 23.26
CA THR A 205 7.78 7.99 24.70
C THR A 205 8.78 8.81 25.53
N ALA A 206 10.05 8.84 25.13
CA ALA A 206 11.08 9.63 25.81
C ALA A 206 10.77 11.13 25.77
N THR A 207 10.42 11.65 24.58
CA THR A 207 10.08 13.07 24.38
C THR A 207 8.85 13.45 25.19
N SER A 208 7.81 12.61 25.14
CA SER A 208 6.58 12.84 25.87
C SER A 208 6.81 12.85 27.38
N ARG A 209 7.58 11.89 27.91
CA ARG A 209 7.96 11.88 29.33
C ARG A 209 8.75 13.12 29.75
N ILE A 210 9.66 13.64 28.91
CA ILE A 210 10.42 14.87 29.22
C ILE A 210 9.48 16.07 29.31
N ILE A 211 8.57 16.23 28.34
CA ILE A 211 7.61 17.33 28.30
C ILE A 211 6.69 17.28 29.52
N PHE A 212 6.10 16.13 29.79
CA PHE A 212 5.13 15.96 30.87
C PHE A 212 5.77 15.93 32.27
N ARG A 213 7.07 15.61 32.38
CA ARG A 213 7.81 15.78 33.64
C ARG A 213 7.90 17.24 34.06
N GLY A 214 7.80 18.20 33.14
CA GLY A 214 7.74 19.63 33.48
C GLY A 214 6.36 20.10 33.96
N LEU A 215 5.31 19.28 33.83
CA LEU A 215 3.93 19.63 34.15
C LEU A 215 3.44 19.08 35.51
N VAL A 216 4.22 18.19 36.15
CA VAL A 216 3.93 17.54 37.43
C VAL A 216 4.94 17.96 38.49
#